data_AF-A0A6A6ZPS8-F1
#
_entry.id   AF-A0A6A6ZPS8-F1
#
_cell.length_a   1.000
_cell.length_b   1.000
_cell.length_c   1.000
_cell.angle_alpha   90.00
_cell.angle_beta   90.00
_cell.angle_gamma   90.00
#
_symmetry.space_group_name_H-M   'P 1'
#
loop_
_entity.id
_entity.type
_entity.pdbx_description
1 polymer ?
#
loop_
_entity_poly.entity_id
_entity_poly.type
_entity_poly.pdbx_seq_one_letter_code
_entity_poly.pdbx_strand_id
1 'polypeptide(L)'
;TARIPHHSLRWRIGEKEALEQFRAEITGTSSSLQMLLVTASVTLITMNERDMRDHFDDAKRANKSFNSSQNAVLYDIRNRIGDTNRAISAGNAVLGKVTDALRMDWLRQLGSELKGLVTRAIAMNVATYHAVLNIQKLLPSRLERGLIEEPFILEDPIGRIAPVHLQFVTSWDAFHAVLEIRFRDLQGLDKIEHKKYGLQDRATGREIEQSRSWQRAFLPGQRVEMNLIFRSDVSEDSATNNTTCPG
;
A
#
# COMPACT_ATOMS: atom_id res chain seq x y z
N THR A 1 118.67 12.63 -98.85
CA THR A 1 119.14 12.51 -97.45
C THR A 1 117.91 12.56 -96.54
N ALA A 2 117.49 11.56 -95.76
CA ALA A 2 117.96 10.22 -95.45
C ALA A 2 116.71 9.30 -95.26
N ARG A 3 116.82 8.03 -95.68
CA ARG A 3 115.75 7.01 -95.71
C ARG A 3 115.29 6.62 -94.30
N ILE A 4 113.99 6.77 -94.02
CA ILE A 4 113.31 5.99 -92.98
C ILE A 4 112.90 4.63 -93.61
N PRO A 5 113.11 3.47 -92.95
CA PRO A 5 112.91 2.17 -93.55
C PRO A 5 111.43 1.90 -93.83
N HIS A 6 111.10 1.51 -95.06
CA HIS A 6 109.75 1.21 -95.56
C HIS A 6 108.99 0.13 -94.75
N HIS A 7 109.70 -0.65 -93.92
CA HIS A 7 109.13 -1.71 -93.08
C HIS A 7 108.38 -1.18 -91.85
N SER A 8 108.85 -0.09 -91.20
CA SER A 8 108.21 0.44 -89.99
C SER A 8 106.91 1.20 -90.28
N LEU A 9 106.80 1.81 -91.47
CA LEU A 9 105.57 2.43 -91.97
C LEU A 9 104.50 1.39 -92.33
N ARG A 10 104.91 0.28 -92.95
CA ARG A 10 103.98 -0.80 -93.34
C ARG A 10 103.41 -1.55 -92.12
N TRP A 11 104.20 -1.70 -91.07
CA TRP A 11 103.75 -2.33 -89.81
C TRP A 11 102.74 -1.45 -89.06
N ARG A 12 103.00 -0.14 -88.93
CA ARG A 12 102.10 0.80 -88.27
C ARG A 12 100.75 0.98 -88.99
N ILE A 13 100.72 0.83 -90.31
CA ILE A 13 99.47 0.90 -91.10
C ILE A 13 98.64 -0.38 -90.89
N GLY A 14 99.26 -1.56 -90.96
CA GLY A 14 98.57 -2.84 -90.73
C GLY A 14 98.06 -3.00 -89.29
N GLU A 15 98.80 -2.51 -88.30
CA GLU A 15 98.38 -2.49 -86.89
C GLU A 15 97.19 -1.56 -86.66
N LYS A 16 97.20 -0.38 -87.30
CA LYS A 16 96.08 0.58 -87.22
C LYS A 16 94.81 0.04 -87.87
N GLU A 17 94.94 -0.65 -89.01
CA GLU A 17 93.81 -1.27 -89.71
C GLU A 17 93.19 -2.42 -88.90
N ALA A 18 94.02 -3.29 -88.31
CA ALA A 18 93.55 -4.34 -87.39
C ALA A 18 92.87 -3.77 -86.13
N LEU A 19 93.39 -2.65 -85.58
CA LEU A 19 92.79 -1.94 -84.44
C LEU A 19 91.42 -1.34 -84.78
N GLU A 20 91.26 -0.74 -85.96
CA GLU A 20 89.97 -0.20 -86.39
C GLU A 20 88.95 -1.32 -86.69
N GLN A 21 89.40 -2.44 -87.25
CA GLN A 21 88.55 -3.62 -87.45
C GLN A 21 88.08 -4.22 -86.11
N PHE A 22 88.98 -4.37 -85.15
CA PHE A 22 88.63 -4.82 -83.80
C PHE A 22 87.70 -3.85 -83.07
N ARG A 23 87.90 -2.53 -83.23
CA ARG A 23 87.00 -1.51 -82.69
C ARG A 23 85.62 -1.56 -83.33
N ALA A 24 85.54 -1.79 -84.64
CA ALA A 24 84.27 -1.96 -85.34
C ALA A 24 83.55 -3.23 -84.86
N GLU A 25 84.28 -4.32 -84.62
CA GLU A 25 83.74 -5.58 -84.08
C GLU A 25 83.26 -5.44 -82.63
N ILE A 26 84.03 -4.77 -81.76
CA ILE A 26 83.58 -4.42 -80.40
C ILE A 26 82.36 -3.53 -80.43
N THR A 27 82.32 -2.55 -81.33
CA THR A 27 81.18 -1.63 -81.44
C THR A 27 79.93 -2.36 -81.95
N GLY A 28 80.09 -3.27 -82.91
CA GLY A 28 79.01 -4.12 -83.42
C GLY A 28 78.49 -5.11 -82.38
N THR A 29 79.38 -5.77 -81.63
CA THR A 29 79.00 -6.68 -80.53
C THR A 29 78.35 -5.92 -79.38
N SER A 30 78.87 -4.75 -79.00
CA SER A 30 78.27 -3.88 -77.98
C SER A 30 76.88 -3.39 -78.38
N SER A 31 76.70 -2.97 -79.63
CA SER A 31 75.39 -2.59 -80.16
C SER A 31 74.40 -3.75 -80.17
N SER A 32 74.85 -4.96 -80.51
CA SER A 32 74.04 -6.18 -80.47
C SER A 32 73.62 -6.55 -79.03
N LEU A 33 74.53 -6.41 -78.06
CA LEU A 33 74.23 -6.62 -76.65
C LEU A 33 73.24 -5.58 -76.11
N GLN A 34 73.39 -4.31 -76.50
CA GLN A 34 72.42 -3.27 -76.13
C GLN A 34 71.04 -3.57 -76.71
N MET A 35 70.96 -4.01 -77.97
CA MET A 35 69.70 -4.38 -78.60
C MET A 35 69.05 -5.59 -77.89
N LEU A 36 69.84 -6.60 -77.52
CA LEU A 36 69.35 -7.74 -76.73
C LEU A 36 68.87 -7.32 -75.35
N LEU A 37 69.60 -6.43 -74.66
CA LEU A 37 69.22 -5.94 -73.35
C LEU A 37 67.93 -5.12 -73.40
N VAL A 38 67.77 -4.26 -74.41
CA VAL A 38 66.53 -3.51 -74.66
C VAL A 38 65.39 -4.49 -74.96
N THR A 39 65.62 -5.49 -75.81
CA THR A 39 64.60 -6.50 -76.16
C THR A 39 64.18 -7.29 -74.93
N ALA A 40 65.14 -7.79 -74.14
CA ALA A 40 64.87 -8.50 -72.90
C ALA A 40 64.08 -7.64 -71.91
N SER A 41 64.46 -6.37 -71.73
CA SER A 41 63.76 -5.44 -70.85
C SER A 41 62.31 -5.20 -71.30
N VAL A 42 62.09 -5.00 -72.60
CA VAL A 42 60.73 -4.87 -73.16
C VAL A 42 59.93 -6.14 -72.93
N THR A 43 60.50 -7.32 -73.20
CA THR A 43 59.79 -8.59 -72.96
C THR A 43 59.41 -8.78 -71.49
N LEU A 44 60.31 -8.48 -70.55
CA LEU A 44 60.02 -8.55 -69.11
C LEU A 44 58.92 -7.58 -68.69
N ILE A 45 58.95 -6.34 -69.18
CA ILE A 45 57.88 -5.36 -68.91
C ILE A 45 56.55 -5.87 -69.44
N THR A 46 56.50 -6.40 -70.67
CA THR A 46 55.25 -6.93 -71.24
C THR A 46 54.75 -8.18 -70.50
N MET A 47 55.64 -9.04 -70.02
CA MET A 47 55.26 -10.20 -69.20
C MET A 47 54.72 -9.76 -67.85
N ASN A 48 55.38 -8.81 -67.17
CA ASN A 48 54.93 -8.27 -65.89
C ASN A 48 53.60 -7.52 -66.03
N GLU A 49 53.40 -6.76 -67.12
CA GLU A 49 52.11 -6.11 -67.39
C GLU A 49 50.98 -7.12 -67.59
N ARG A 50 51.25 -8.24 -68.29
CA ARG A 50 50.29 -9.33 -68.46
C ARG A 50 49.97 -10.01 -67.14
N ASP A 51 50.99 -10.38 -66.37
CA ASP A 51 50.83 -11.04 -65.07
C ASP A 51 50.03 -10.16 -64.09
N MET A 52 50.37 -8.86 -64.02
CA MET A 52 49.59 -7.90 -63.23
C MET A 52 48.15 -7.75 -63.73
N ARG A 53 47.92 -7.81 -65.04
CA ARG A 53 46.57 -7.73 -65.62
C ARG A 53 45.75 -8.99 -65.31
N ASP A 54 46.36 -10.16 -65.41
CA ASP A 54 45.72 -11.44 -65.09
C ASP A 54 45.36 -11.50 -63.59
N HIS A 55 46.31 -11.14 -62.71
CA HIS A 55 46.04 -11.02 -61.27
C HIS A 55 44.95 -10.00 -60.96
N PHE A 56 44.92 -8.86 -61.66
CA PHE A 56 43.88 -7.85 -61.48
C PHE A 56 42.50 -8.37 -61.93
N ASP A 57 42.43 -9.06 -63.06
CA ASP A 57 41.18 -9.63 -63.56
C ASP A 57 40.66 -10.77 -62.67
N ASP A 58 41.55 -11.61 -62.13
CA ASP A 58 41.18 -12.65 -61.17
C ASP A 58 40.71 -12.06 -59.83
N ALA A 59 41.41 -11.05 -59.31
CA ALA A 59 40.97 -10.33 -58.11
C ALA A 59 39.61 -9.65 -58.33
N LYS A 60 39.39 -9.07 -59.51
CA LYS A 60 38.11 -8.45 -59.89
C LYS A 60 36.98 -9.47 -60.00
N ARG A 61 37.23 -10.65 -60.56
CA ARG A 61 36.25 -11.76 -60.63
C ARG A 61 35.91 -12.29 -59.24
N ALA A 62 36.91 -12.52 -58.40
CA ALA A 62 36.72 -12.95 -57.01
C ALA A 62 35.90 -11.92 -56.22
N ASN A 63 36.23 -10.64 -56.34
CA ASN A 63 35.49 -9.56 -55.68
C ASN A 63 34.04 -9.44 -56.19
N LYS A 64 33.81 -9.58 -57.50
CA LYS A 64 32.46 -9.55 -58.08
C LYS A 64 31.61 -10.73 -57.60
N SER A 65 32.19 -11.92 -57.53
CA SER A 65 31.54 -13.12 -56.99
C SER A 65 31.20 -12.94 -55.50
N PHE A 66 32.16 -12.47 -54.71
CA PHE A 66 31.98 -12.20 -53.29
C PHE A 66 30.89 -11.16 -53.01
N ASN A 67 30.90 -10.02 -53.72
CA ASN A 67 29.86 -9.00 -53.61
C ASN A 67 28.47 -9.52 -54.01
N SER A 68 28.39 -10.38 -55.03
CA SER A 68 27.11 -10.98 -55.44
C SER A 68 26.58 -11.91 -54.35
N SER A 69 27.45 -12.73 -53.74
CA SER A 69 27.09 -13.60 -52.61
C SER A 69 26.68 -12.78 -51.38
N GLN A 70 27.39 -11.69 -51.07
CA GLN A 70 27.02 -10.80 -49.97
C GLN A 70 25.66 -10.16 -50.20
N ASN A 71 25.37 -9.69 -51.41
CA ASN A 71 24.06 -9.12 -51.74
C ASN A 71 22.93 -10.14 -51.59
N ALA A 72 23.16 -11.41 -51.94
CA ALA A 72 22.19 -12.48 -51.73
C ALA A 72 21.92 -12.71 -50.23
N VAL A 73 22.97 -12.74 -49.39
CA VAL A 73 22.83 -12.87 -47.94
C VAL A 73 22.11 -11.67 -47.32
N LEU A 74 22.41 -10.44 -47.77
CA LEU A 74 21.72 -9.23 -47.30
C LEU A 74 20.24 -9.24 -47.66
N TYR A 75 19.89 -9.75 -48.84
CA TYR A 75 18.50 -9.92 -49.24
C TYR A 75 17.76 -10.93 -48.35
N ASP A 76 18.39 -12.06 -48.04
CA ASP A 76 17.85 -13.06 -47.11
C ASP A 76 17.63 -12.48 -45.71
N ILE A 77 18.64 -11.80 -45.15
CA ILE A 77 18.54 -11.13 -43.85
C ILE A 77 17.38 -10.13 -43.84
N ARG A 78 17.25 -9.32 -44.90
CA ARG A 78 16.16 -8.34 -45.02
C ARG A 78 14.79 -9.00 -45.03
N ASN A 79 14.64 -10.11 -45.74
CA ASN A 79 13.40 -10.88 -45.75
C ASN A 79 13.09 -11.46 -44.38
N ARG A 80 14.08 -12.07 -43.70
CA ARG A 80 13.92 -12.60 -42.34
C ARG A 80 13.54 -11.54 -41.32
N ILE A 81 14.11 -10.33 -41.42
CA ILE A 81 13.70 -9.19 -40.58
C ILE A 81 12.24 -8.81 -40.87
N GLY A 82 11.83 -8.79 -42.14
CA GLY A 82 10.45 -8.54 -42.54
C GLY A 82 9.48 -9.56 -41.95
N ASP A 83 9.80 -10.85 -42.04
CA ASP A 83 8.98 -11.93 -41.48
C ASP A 83 8.93 -11.90 -39.95
N THR A 84 10.07 -11.62 -39.31
CA THR A 84 10.15 -11.45 -37.85
C THR A 84 9.29 -10.26 -37.40
N ASN A 85 9.33 -9.14 -38.13
CA ASN A 85 8.53 -7.97 -37.80
C ASN A 85 7.03 -8.22 -37.96
N ARG A 86 6.63 -9.00 -38.98
CA ARG A 86 5.24 -9.45 -39.15
C ARG A 86 4.80 -10.36 -38.01
N ALA A 87 5.65 -11.32 -37.60
CA ALA A 87 5.36 -12.22 -36.49
C ALA A 87 5.21 -11.45 -35.17
N ILE A 88 6.10 -10.49 -34.89
CA ILE A 88 6.01 -9.61 -33.70
C ILE A 88 4.71 -8.79 -33.74
N SER A 89 4.37 -8.22 -34.88
CA SER A 89 3.13 -7.43 -35.01
C SER A 89 1.88 -8.27 -34.77
N ALA A 90 1.84 -9.50 -35.31
CA ALA A 90 0.77 -10.44 -35.06
C ALA A 90 0.70 -10.86 -33.57
N GLY A 91 1.85 -11.13 -32.95
CA GLY A 91 1.96 -11.44 -31.52
C GLY A 91 1.45 -10.31 -30.63
N ASN A 92 1.84 -9.06 -30.92
CA ASN A 92 1.38 -7.88 -30.20
C ASN A 92 -0.14 -7.67 -30.34
N ALA A 93 -0.72 -7.92 -31.53
CA ALA A 93 -2.16 -7.82 -31.71
C ALA A 93 -2.93 -8.86 -30.88
N VAL A 94 -2.42 -10.08 -30.77
CA VAL A 94 -3.01 -11.12 -29.90
C VAL A 94 -2.87 -10.73 -28.43
N LEU A 95 -1.71 -10.26 -28.00
CA LEU A 95 -1.46 -9.83 -26.62
C LEU A 95 -2.39 -8.68 -26.20
N GLY A 96 -2.64 -7.72 -27.12
CA GLY A 96 -3.62 -6.65 -26.90
C GLY A 96 -5.02 -7.19 -26.62
N LYS A 97 -5.51 -8.11 -27.47
CA LYS A 97 -6.83 -8.74 -27.28
C LYS A 97 -6.95 -9.51 -25.96
N VAL A 98 -5.90 -10.23 -25.57
CA VAL A 98 -5.86 -10.97 -24.29
C VAL A 98 -5.92 -10.00 -23.11
N THR A 99 -5.16 -8.90 -23.17
CA THR A 99 -5.15 -7.87 -22.11
C THR A 99 -6.53 -7.22 -21.97
N ASP A 100 -7.18 -6.89 -23.09
CA ASP A 100 -8.53 -6.31 -23.07
C ASP A 100 -9.58 -7.29 -22.51
N ALA A 101 -9.50 -8.58 -22.87
CA ALA A 101 -10.38 -9.60 -22.33
C ALA A 101 -10.23 -9.74 -20.81
N LEU A 102 -8.99 -9.84 -20.32
CA LEU A 102 -8.69 -9.91 -18.87
C LEU A 102 -9.18 -8.66 -18.14
N ARG A 103 -9.02 -7.48 -18.73
CA ARG A 103 -9.52 -6.22 -18.15
C ARG A 103 -11.04 -6.22 -18.02
N MET A 104 -11.75 -6.71 -19.02
CA MET A 104 -13.22 -6.79 -18.99
C MET A 104 -13.72 -7.82 -17.98
N ASP A 105 -13.06 -8.97 -17.86
CA ASP A 105 -13.41 -9.99 -16.86
C ASP A 105 -13.15 -9.48 -15.43
N TRP A 106 -12.01 -8.83 -15.21
CA TRP A 106 -11.73 -8.19 -13.92
C TRP A 106 -12.77 -7.13 -13.54
N LEU A 107 -13.16 -6.25 -14.49
CA LEU A 107 -14.20 -5.24 -14.25
C LEU A 107 -15.57 -5.87 -13.91
N ARG A 108 -15.94 -6.95 -14.60
CA ARG A 108 -17.18 -7.69 -14.34
C ARG A 108 -17.16 -8.32 -12.96
N GLN A 109 -16.04 -8.97 -12.60
CA GLN A 109 -15.88 -9.58 -11.29
C GLN A 109 -15.99 -8.54 -10.18
N LEU A 110 -15.26 -7.42 -10.30
CA LEU A 110 -15.31 -6.33 -9.34
C LEU A 110 -16.74 -5.78 -9.17
N GLY A 111 -17.47 -5.58 -10.28
CA GLY A 111 -18.87 -5.15 -10.24
C GLY A 111 -19.79 -6.13 -9.53
N SER A 112 -19.59 -7.44 -9.72
CA SER A 112 -20.37 -8.48 -9.06
C SER A 112 -20.12 -8.55 -7.54
N GLU A 113 -18.87 -8.43 -7.12
CA GLU A 113 -18.48 -8.42 -5.71
C GLU A 113 -19.02 -7.18 -5.00
N LEU A 114 -18.88 -6.00 -5.64
CA LEU A 114 -19.41 -4.74 -5.12
C LEU A 114 -20.94 -4.80 -4.98
N LYS A 115 -21.65 -5.26 -6.01
CA LYS A 115 -23.11 -5.46 -5.94
C LYS A 115 -23.48 -6.36 -4.77
N GLY A 116 -22.78 -7.49 -4.60
CA GLY A 116 -23.01 -8.42 -3.50
C GLY A 116 -22.76 -7.82 -2.11
N LEU A 117 -21.76 -6.94 -1.98
CA LEU A 117 -21.49 -6.22 -0.73
C LEU A 117 -22.57 -5.17 -0.43
N VAL A 118 -22.97 -4.37 -1.42
CA VAL A 118 -24.00 -3.33 -1.25
C VAL A 118 -25.35 -3.97 -0.87
N THR A 119 -25.76 -5.04 -1.55
CA THR A 119 -27.00 -5.74 -1.20
C THR A 119 -26.98 -6.29 0.23
N ARG A 120 -25.85 -6.86 0.67
CA ARG A 120 -25.70 -7.35 2.05
C ARG A 120 -25.71 -6.22 3.07
N ALA A 121 -25.02 -5.11 2.79
CA ALA A 121 -25.00 -3.94 3.67
C ALA A 121 -26.41 -3.34 3.86
N ILE A 122 -27.18 -3.21 2.77
CA ILE A 122 -28.57 -2.72 2.84
C ILE A 122 -29.43 -3.68 3.66
N ALA A 123 -29.36 -4.99 3.38
CA ALA A 123 -30.13 -5.98 4.12
C ALA A 123 -29.82 -5.95 5.63
N MET A 124 -28.53 -5.83 5.99
CA MET A 124 -28.10 -5.72 7.38
C MET A 124 -28.56 -4.42 8.04
N ASN A 125 -28.50 -3.29 7.33
CA ASN A 125 -29.00 -2.01 7.84
C ASN A 125 -30.51 -2.05 8.08
N VAL A 126 -31.27 -2.67 7.17
CA VAL A 126 -32.73 -2.85 7.33
C VAL A 126 -33.03 -3.75 8.54
N ALA A 127 -32.32 -4.88 8.69
CA ALA A 127 -32.49 -5.76 9.84
C ALA A 127 -32.15 -5.05 11.17
N THR A 128 -31.05 -4.31 11.21
CA THR A 128 -30.63 -3.50 12.36
C THR A 128 -31.67 -2.43 12.70
N TYR A 129 -32.19 -1.73 11.68
CA TYR A 129 -33.23 -0.72 11.85
C TYR A 129 -34.50 -1.32 12.46
N HIS A 130 -34.94 -2.47 11.97
CA HIS A 130 -36.09 -3.18 12.55
C HIS A 130 -35.84 -3.64 13.98
N ALA A 131 -34.63 -4.12 14.30
CA ALA A 131 -34.27 -4.49 15.67
C ALA A 131 -34.34 -3.28 16.62
N VAL A 132 -33.82 -2.12 16.20
CA VAL A 132 -33.89 -0.87 16.97
C VAL A 132 -35.34 -0.42 17.16
N LEU A 133 -36.16 -0.46 16.11
CA LEU A 133 -37.58 -0.14 16.21
C LEU A 133 -38.32 -1.07 17.18
N ASN A 134 -37.99 -2.36 17.19
CA ASN A 134 -38.59 -3.31 18.12
C ASN A 134 -38.18 -3.02 19.56
N ILE A 135 -36.93 -2.66 19.81
CA ILE A 135 -36.47 -2.23 21.14
C ILE A 135 -37.17 -0.94 21.57
N GLN A 136 -37.30 0.05 20.67
CA GLN A 136 -38.02 1.29 20.96
C GLN A 136 -39.49 1.05 21.31
N LYS A 137 -40.14 0.03 20.74
CA LYS A 137 -41.51 -0.36 21.08
C LYS A 137 -41.62 -1.04 22.46
N LEU A 138 -40.56 -1.70 22.93
CA LEU A 138 -40.52 -2.38 24.23
C LEU A 138 -40.11 -1.46 25.37
N LEU A 139 -39.41 -0.36 25.06
CA LEU A 139 -39.09 0.65 26.06
C LEU A 139 -40.35 1.45 26.37
N PRO A 140 -40.67 1.66 27.67
CA PRO A 140 -41.76 2.53 28.05
C PRO A 140 -41.59 3.87 27.36
N SER A 141 -42.61 4.29 26.61
CA SER A 141 -42.63 5.58 25.94
C SER A 141 -42.31 6.68 26.96
N ARG A 142 -41.73 7.82 26.54
CA ARG A 142 -41.48 8.94 27.49
C ARG A 142 -42.74 9.36 28.27
N LEU A 143 -43.92 9.03 27.75
CA LEU A 143 -45.23 9.21 28.40
C LEU A 143 -45.50 8.18 29.51
N GLU A 144 -45.06 6.93 29.37
CA GLU A 144 -45.16 5.92 30.43
C GLU A 144 -44.20 6.18 31.60
N ARG A 145 -43.08 6.88 31.35
CA ARG A 145 -42.27 7.46 32.44
C ARG A 145 -43.01 8.52 33.26
N GLY A 146 -44.10 9.09 32.72
CA GLY A 146 -45.02 9.97 33.44
C GLY A 146 -46.19 9.25 34.11
N LEU A 147 -46.36 7.93 33.90
CA LEU A 147 -47.38 7.12 34.60
C LEU A 147 -46.89 6.64 35.97
N ILE A 148 -45.58 6.56 36.17
CA ILE A 148 -44.99 6.26 37.48
C ILE A 148 -44.73 7.61 38.15
N GLU A 149 -45.55 7.95 39.14
CA GLU A 149 -45.30 9.11 39.99
C GLU A 149 -43.88 9.03 40.56
N GLU A 150 -43.19 10.19 40.58
CA GLU A 150 -41.82 10.28 41.07
C GLU A 150 -41.77 9.79 42.53
N PRO A 151 -40.98 8.75 42.86
CA PRO A 151 -40.93 8.24 44.22
C PRO A 151 -40.35 9.29 45.16
N PHE A 152 -40.76 9.27 46.42
CA PHE A 152 -39.97 9.94 47.44
C PHE A 152 -38.78 9.04 47.82
N ILE A 153 -37.68 9.66 48.22
CA ILE A 153 -36.45 8.95 48.58
C ILE A 153 -36.39 8.87 50.10
N LEU A 154 -36.38 7.65 50.63
CA LEU A 154 -36.19 7.38 52.05
C LEU A 154 -34.71 7.10 52.33
N GLU A 155 -34.14 7.83 53.27
CA GLU A 155 -32.86 7.53 53.88
C GLU A 155 -33.10 6.90 55.25
N ASP A 156 -32.82 5.60 55.37
CA ASP A 156 -32.97 4.84 56.61
C ASP A 156 -31.99 5.34 57.69
N PRO A 157 -32.20 5.03 58.99
CA PRO A 157 -31.28 5.37 60.09
C PRO A 157 -29.85 4.81 59.94
N ILE A 158 -29.65 3.81 59.08
CA ILE A 158 -28.35 3.18 58.79
C ILE A 158 -27.69 3.83 57.54
N GLY A 159 -28.32 4.85 56.95
CA GLY A 159 -27.84 5.55 55.75
C GLY A 159 -28.16 4.86 54.42
N ARG A 160 -29.06 3.86 54.43
CA ARG A 160 -29.50 3.19 53.18
C ARG A 160 -30.55 4.05 52.49
N ILE A 161 -30.32 4.30 51.21
CA ILE A 161 -31.22 5.08 50.38
C ILE A 161 -32.13 4.14 49.58
N ALA A 162 -33.45 4.30 49.70
CA ALA A 162 -34.43 3.53 48.95
C ALA A 162 -35.54 4.42 48.37
N PRO A 163 -35.87 4.29 47.07
CA PRO A 163 -37.04 4.94 46.51
C PRO A 163 -38.33 4.25 46.99
N VAL A 164 -39.31 5.05 47.41
CA VAL A 164 -40.64 4.59 47.82
C VAL A 164 -41.67 5.20 46.89
N HIS A 165 -42.33 4.35 46.11
CA HIS A 165 -43.37 4.78 45.17
C HIS A 165 -44.74 4.84 45.85
N LEU A 166 -45.34 6.04 45.83
CA LEU A 166 -46.65 6.32 46.44
C LEU A 166 -47.79 5.49 45.83
N GLN A 167 -47.61 4.98 44.60
CA GLN A 167 -48.58 4.12 43.93
C GLN A 167 -48.66 2.70 44.53
N PHE A 168 -47.58 2.22 45.17
CA PHE A 168 -47.53 0.88 45.77
C PHE A 168 -47.67 0.91 47.29
N VAL A 169 -47.19 1.97 47.93
CA VAL A 169 -47.36 2.19 49.38
C VAL A 169 -48.39 3.29 49.56
N THR A 170 -49.61 2.90 49.93
CA THR A 170 -50.79 3.79 49.98
C THR A 170 -51.27 4.11 51.39
N SER A 171 -50.64 3.52 52.41
CA SER A 171 -50.99 3.74 53.82
C SER A 171 -49.75 3.65 54.73
N TRP A 172 -49.87 4.22 55.93
CA TRP A 172 -48.84 4.11 56.96
C TRP A 172 -48.57 2.68 57.38
N ASP A 173 -49.59 1.82 57.45
CA ASP A 173 -49.42 0.42 57.82
C ASP A 173 -48.67 -0.37 56.73
N ALA A 174 -48.93 -0.07 55.45
CA ALA A 174 -48.18 -0.65 54.34
C ALA A 174 -46.70 -0.22 54.38
N PHE A 175 -46.45 1.06 54.66
CA PHE A 175 -45.09 1.57 54.84
C PHE A 175 -44.39 0.90 56.02
N HIS A 176 -45.10 0.73 57.13
CA HIS A 176 -44.58 0.08 58.32
C HIS A 176 -44.20 -1.39 58.06
N ALA A 177 -45.06 -2.15 57.40
CA ALA A 177 -44.79 -3.53 57.04
C ALA A 177 -43.55 -3.65 56.12
N VAL A 178 -43.38 -2.70 55.18
CA VAL A 178 -42.17 -2.63 54.35
C VAL A 178 -40.93 -2.37 55.21
N LEU A 179 -41.01 -1.47 56.21
CA LEU A 179 -39.91 -1.21 57.12
C LEU A 179 -39.56 -2.44 57.98
N GLU A 180 -40.54 -3.14 58.56
CA GLU A 180 -40.31 -4.36 59.33
C GLU A 180 -39.57 -5.42 58.50
N ILE A 181 -39.99 -5.64 57.25
CA ILE A 181 -39.30 -6.57 56.34
C ILE A 181 -37.88 -6.09 56.05
N ARG A 182 -37.68 -4.78 55.80
CA ARG A 182 -36.36 -4.20 55.51
C ARG A 182 -35.40 -4.22 56.70
N PHE A 183 -35.92 -4.34 57.93
CA PHE A 183 -35.14 -4.38 59.17
C PHE A 183 -35.09 -5.77 59.82
N ARG A 184 -35.74 -6.80 59.26
CA ARG A 184 -35.88 -8.14 59.85
C ARG A 184 -34.56 -8.75 60.37
N ASP A 185 -33.48 -8.59 59.62
CA ASP A 185 -32.16 -9.15 59.96
C ASP A 185 -31.15 -8.05 60.37
N LEU A 186 -31.65 -6.87 60.75
CA LEU A 186 -30.82 -5.69 61.05
C LEU A 186 -31.06 -5.14 62.46
N GLN A 187 -30.05 -4.42 62.95
CA GLN A 187 -30.18 -3.68 64.20
C GLN A 187 -31.24 -2.58 64.05
N GLY A 188 -32.08 -2.44 65.07
CA GLY A 188 -33.19 -1.49 65.07
C GLY A 188 -34.56 -2.09 64.75
N LEU A 189 -34.66 -3.38 64.42
CA LEU A 189 -35.95 -4.06 64.20
C LEU A 189 -36.94 -3.82 65.35
N ASP A 190 -36.50 -4.04 66.60
CA ASP A 190 -37.31 -3.81 67.80
C ASP A 190 -37.88 -2.37 67.85
N LYS A 191 -37.09 -1.37 67.41
CA LYS A 191 -37.55 0.02 67.33
C LYS A 191 -38.59 0.21 66.22
N ILE A 192 -38.41 -0.47 65.09
CA ILE A 192 -39.37 -0.45 64.00
C ILE A 192 -40.68 -1.10 64.45
N GLU A 193 -40.67 -2.32 64.98
CA GLU A 193 -41.88 -3.05 65.43
C GLU A 193 -42.71 -2.23 66.44
N HIS A 194 -42.05 -1.47 67.31
CA HIS A 194 -42.72 -0.60 68.28
C HIS A 194 -43.05 0.82 67.76
N LYS A 195 -42.93 1.08 66.45
CA LYS A 195 -43.14 2.40 65.82
C LYS A 195 -42.30 3.53 66.43
N LYS A 196 -41.13 3.20 66.98
CA LYS A 196 -40.18 4.13 67.61
C LYS A 196 -39.20 4.69 66.59
N TYR A 197 -39.71 5.35 65.56
CA TYR A 197 -38.92 6.06 64.56
C TYR A 197 -39.58 7.40 64.20
N GLY A 198 -38.73 8.39 63.93
CA GLY A 198 -39.10 9.70 63.43
C GLY A 198 -38.78 9.82 61.94
N LEU A 199 -39.53 10.68 61.25
CA LEU A 199 -39.33 10.98 59.84
C LEU A 199 -39.19 12.49 59.69
N GLN A 200 -38.29 12.94 58.84
CA GLN A 200 -38.02 14.35 58.62
C GLN A 200 -37.86 14.62 57.13
N ASP A 201 -38.49 15.68 56.63
CA ASP A 201 -38.22 16.17 55.29
C ASP A 201 -36.85 16.87 55.26
N ARG A 202 -35.94 16.36 54.45
CA ARG A 202 -34.58 16.90 54.32
C ARG A 202 -34.56 18.33 53.78
N ALA A 203 -35.50 18.69 52.91
CA ALA A 203 -35.51 20.00 52.28
C ALA A 203 -35.96 21.10 53.26
N THR A 204 -37.00 20.83 54.06
CA THR A 204 -37.57 21.81 54.99
C THR A 204 -37.13 21.63 56.44
N GLY A 205 -36.48 20.51 56.77
CA GLY A 205 -36.13 20.13 58.12
C GLY A 205 -37.34 19.85 59.01
N ARG A 206 -38.56 19.75 58.46
CA ARG A 206 -39.78 19.54 59.25
C ARG A 206 -39.99 18.07 59.55
N GLU A 207 -40.39 17.78 60.78
CA GLU A 207 -40.78 16.43 61.19
C GLU A 207 -42.12 16.04 60.54
N ILE A 208 -42.18 14.83 60.01
CA ILE A 208 -43.36 14.25 59.38
C ILE A 208 -44.10 13.44 60.45
N GLU A 209 -45.16 14.04 60.97
CA GLU A 209 -46.03 13.41 61.97
C GLU A 209 -46.76 12.21 61.37
N GLN A 210 -46.65 11.04 62.03
CA GLN A 210 -47.36 9.82 61.65
C GLN A 210 -48.89 9.92 61.82
N SER A 211 -49.37 10.93 62.55
CA SER A 211 -50.82 11.21 62.73
C SER A 211 -51.48 11.82 61.48
N ARG A 212 -50.69 12.33 60.52
CA ARG A 212 -51.21 12.93 59.28
C ARG A 212 -51.63 11.85 58.30
N SER A 213 -52.57 12.17 57.40
CA SER A 213 -52.93 11.23 56.33
C SER A 213 -51.74 10.99 55.40
N TRP A 214 -51.52 9.75 54.98
CA TRP A 214 -50.39 9.33 54.13
C TRP A 214 -50.16 10.25 52.92
N GLN A 215 -51.23 10.56 52.18
CA GLN A 215 -51.20 11.41 50.98
C GLN A 215 -50.79 12.87 51.24
N ARG A 216 -50.84 13.31 52.50
CA ARG A 216 -50.42 14.66 52.94
C ARG A 216 -49.06 14.64 53.63
N ALA A 217 -48.58 13.47 54.01
CA ALA A 217 -47.29 13.29 54.68
C ALA A 217 -46.13 13.21 53.67
N PHE A 218 -46.38 12.63 52.49
CA PHE A 218 -45.37 12.43 51.45
C PHE A 218 -45.79 13.03 50.12
N LEU A 219 -44.84 13.68 49.46
CA LEU A 219 -44.99 14.24 48.12
C LEU A 219 -44.00 13.58 47.14
N PRO A 220 -44.36 13.49 45.84
CA PRO A 220 -43.44 13.01 44.81
C PRO A 220 -42.10 13.77 44.80
N GLY A 221 -40.99 13.05 44.67
CA GLY A 221 -39.64 13.63 44.63
C GLY A 221 -39.08 14.15 45.97
N GLN A 222 -39.86 14.05 47.06
CA GLN A 222 -39.41 14.45 48.39
C GLN A 222 -38.26 13.57 48.89
N ARG A 223 -37.37 14.12 49.73
CA ARG A 223 -36.32 13.36 50.43
C ARG A 223 -36.67 13.30 51.91
N VAL A 224 -36.83 12.09 52.43
CA VAL A 224 -37.22 11.84 53.81
C VAL A 224 -36.08 11.12 54.53
N GLU A 225 -35.60 11.72 55.60
CA GLU A 225 -34.63 11.13 56.51
C GLU A 225 -35.37 10.46 57.67
N MET A 226 -34.96 9.26 58.00
CA MET A 226 -35.55 8.46 59.06
C MET A 226 -34.54 8.25 60.18
N ASN A 227 -35.00 8.47 61.41
CA ASN A 227 -34.19 8.30 62.62
C ASN A 227 -34.89 7.37 63.61
N LEU A 228 -34.13 6.56 64.35
CA LEU A 228 -34.69 5.76 65.44
C LEU A 228 -34.79 6.59 66.72
N ILE A 229 -35.90 6.42 67.44
CA ILE A 229 -36.16 7.13 68.70
C ILE A 229 -35.69 6.25 69.86
N PHE A 230 -34.70 6.76 70.60
CA PHE A 230 -34.24 6.18 71.84
C PHE A 230 -34.77 7.02 73.00
N ARG A 231 -35.61 6.43 73.86
CA ARG A 231 -35.87 7.03 75.17
C ARG A 231 -34.64 6.78 76.03
N SER A 232 -34.00 7.85 76.48
CA SER A 232 -33.11 7.78 77.64
C SER A 232 -34.00 7.62 78.87
N ASP A 233 -33.85 6.51 79.60
CA ASP A 233 -34.37 6.41 80.96
C ASP A 233 -33.52 7.32 81.84
N VAL A 234 -33.76 8.64 81.77
CA VAL A 234 -33.41 9.52 82.88
C VAL A 234 -34.52 9.33 83.89
N SER A 235 -34.28 8.43 84.82
CA SER A 235 -35.01 8.31 86.07
C SER A 235 -35.21 9.70 86.68
N GLU A 236 -36.45 10.18 86.70
CA GLU A 236 -36.92 11.22 87.61
C GLU A 236 -36.80 10.69 89.04
N ASP A 237 -35.58 10.72 89.58
CA ASP A 237 -35.29 10.56 91.00
C ASP A 237 -33.83 10.96 91.22
N SER A 238 -33.59 12.26 91.46
CA SER A 238 -32.57 12.79 92.38
C SER A 238 -32.51 14.31 92.30
N ALA A 239 -32.90 14.90 93.41
CA ALA A 239 -32.68 16.27 93.85
C ALA A 239 -31.32 16.88 93.48
N THR A 240 -31.35 18.20 93.26
CA THR A 240 -30.29 19.18 93.59
C THR A 240 -28.88 18.62 93.74
N ASN A 241 -28.02 18.87 92.75
CA ASN A 241 -26.62 19.19 93.02
C ASN A 241 -26.07 20.10 91.93
N ASN A 242 -25.65 21.28 92.37
CA ASN A 242 -24.84 22.22 91.63
C ASN A 242 -23.59 21.52 91.09
N THR A 243 -23.42 21.52 89.77
CA THR A 243 -22.09 21.39 89.15
C THR A 243 -21.96 22.39 88.02
N THR A 244 -21.34 23.50 88.39
CA THR A 244 -20.57 24.42 87.55
C THR A 244 -19.77 23.67 86.49
N CYS A 245 -19.95 24.02 85.21
CA CYS A 245 -19.03 23.64 84.13
C CYS A 245 -17.81 24.58 84.15
N PRO A 246 -16.58 24.07 84.23
CA PRO A 246 -15.38 24.86 84.01
C PRO A 246 -14.94 24.77 82.53
N GLY A 247 -14.46 25.90 81.99
CA GLY A 247 -13.51 25.97 80.87
C GLY A 247 -14.01 25.64 79.48
#